data_AF-A0A9X3GC05-F1
#
_entry.id   AF-A0A9X3GC05-F1
#
_cell.length_a   1.000
_cell.length_b   1.000
_cell.length_c   1.000
_cell.angle_alpha   90.00
_cell.angle_beta   90.00
_cell.angle_gamma   90.00
#
_symmetry.space_group_name_H-M   'P 1'
#
loop_
_entity.id
_entity.type
_entity.pdbx_description
1 polymer ?
#
loop_
_entity_poly.entity_id
_entity_poly.type
_entity_poly.pdbx_seq_one_letter_code
_entity_poly.pdbx_strand_id
1 'polypeptide(L)'
;MWTPTADERLAEQLQAALARPHASHVSPPRPVALATEDKVVGWLWGRLQTEEGAWLGPATMYYGTLFDGAELGWHPGTRLRTLD
;
A
#
# COMPACT_ATOMS: atom_id res chain seq x y z
N MET A 1 -29.33 7.32 2.26
CA MET A 1 -27.92 7.69 2.08
C MET A 1 -27.17 6.37 1.90
N TRP A 2 -26.51 6.17 0.76
CA TRP A 2 -25.74 4.95 0.49
C TRP A 2 -24.34 5.10 1.09
N THR A 3 -23.86 4.07 1.78
CA THR A 3 -22.51 4.04 2.37
C THR A 3 -21.70 3.00 1.60
N PRO A 4 -20.56 3.37 0.98
CA PRO A 4 -19.73 2.42 0.26
C PRO A 4 -19.15 1.36 1.20
N THR A 5 -19.03 0.15 0.69
CA THR A 5 -18.39 -0.98 1.40
C THR A 5 -16.89 -0.72 1.60
N ALA A 6 -16.25 -1.47 2.51
CA ALA A 6 -14.82 -1.33 2.78
C ALA A 6 -13.98 -1.55 1.51
N ASP A 7 -14.35 -2.54 0.68
CA ASP A 7 -13.68 -2.83 -0.58
C ASP A 7 -13.84 -1.71 -1.61
N GLU A 8 -15.03 -1.13 -1.75
CA GLU A 8 -15.27 0.00 -2.66
C GLU A 8 -14.45 1.22 -2.25
N ARG A 9 -14.40 1.53 -0.95
CA ARG A 9 -13.57 2.63 -0.44
C ARG A 9 -12.08 2.39 -0.68
N LEU A 10 -11.62 1.16 -0.51
CA LEU A 10 -10.23 0.79 -0.78
C LEU A 10 -9.90 0.93 -2.27
N ALA A 11 -10.81 0.50 -3.16
CA ALA A 11 -10.63 0.63 -4.60
C ALA A 11 -10.54 2.11 -5.02
N GLU A 12 -11.42 2.97 -4.50
CA GLU A 12 -11.36 4.42 -4.74
C GLU A 12 -10.05 5.04 -4.23
N GLN A 13 -9.63 4.69 -3.01
CA GLN A 13 -8.38 5.17 -2.43
C GLN A 13 -7.16 4.71 -3.23
N LEU A 14 -7.16 3.46 -3.69
CA LEU A 14 -6.09 2.92 -4.50
C LEU A 14 -6.02 3.60 -5.87
N GLN A 15 -7.17 3.80 -6.52
CA GLN A 15 -7.26 4.52 -7.78
C GLN A 15 -6.73 5.96 -7.63
N ALA A 16 -7.12 6.65 -6.57
CA ALA A 16 -6.63 8.00 -6.28
C ALA A 16 -5.12 8.04 -5.99
N ALA A 17 -4.60 7.02 -5.28
CA ALA A 17 -3.16 6.90 -5.02
C ALA A 17 -2.38 6.67 -6.32
N LEU A 18 -2.84 5.77 -7.18
CA LEU A 18 -2.17 5.43 -8.44
C LEU A 18 -2.34 6.50 -9.53
N ALA A 19 -3.34 7.39 -9.41
CA ALA A 19 -3.52 8.53 -10.30
C ALA A 19 -2.49 9.65 -10.08
N ARG A 20 -1.64 9.57 -9.04
CA ARG A 20 -0.60 10.56 -8.80
C ARG A 20 0.41 10.59 -9.96
N PRO A 21 0.89 11.78 -10.38
CA PRO A 21 1.94 11.89 -11.37
C PRO A 21 3.15 11.03 -11.01
N HIS A 22 3.72 10.34 -12.00
CA HIS A 22 4.87 9.43 -11.85
C HIS A 22 4.63 8.17 -11.00
N ALA A 23 3.41 7.94 -10.51
CA ALA A 23 3.05 6.65 -9.92
C ALA A 23 2.88 5.61 -11.03
N SER A 24 3.32 4.39 -10.75
CA SER A 24 3.12 3.23 -11.62
C SER A 24 2.49 2.08 -10.84
N HIS A 25 1.60 1.36 -11.52
CA HIS A 25 0.87 0.23 -10.96
C HIS A 25 1.76 -1.02 -10.94
N VAL A 26 1.72 -1.77 -9.84
CA VAL A 26 2.35 -3.08 -9.70
C VAL A 26 1.26 -4.14 -9.88
N SER A 27 1.32 -4.86 -11.01
CA SER A 27 0.36 -5.91 -11.34
C SER A 27 1.11 -7.21 -11.72
N PRO A 28 0.86 -8.34 -11.04
CA PRO A 28 -0.02 -8.47 -9.88
C PRO A 28 0.52 -7.73 -8.64
N PRO A 29 -0.34 -7.34 -7.68
CA PRO A 29 0.11 -6.81 -6.39
C PRO A 29 1.10 -7.76 -5.72
N ARG A 30 2.12 -7.22 -5.06
CA ARG A 30 3.20 -8.03 -4.47
C ARG A 30 3.02 -8.10 -2.96
N PRO A 31 3.11 -9.27 -2.32
CA PRO A 31 3.07 -9.34 -0.86
C PRO A 31 4.33 -8.67 -0.30
N VAL A 32 4.17 -7.89 0.76
CA VAL A 32 5.24 -7.15 1.42
C VAL A 32 5.15 -7.26 2.93
N ALA A 33 6.28 -7.08 3.60
CA ALA A 33 6.36 -6.83 5.03
C ALA A 33 6.96 -5.45 5.28
N LEU A 34 6.47 -4.78 6.32
CA LEU A 34 7.05 -3.53 6.80
C LEU A 34 8.19 -3.85 7.79
N ALA A 35 9.32 -3.17 7.65
CA ALA A 35 10.47 -3.30 8.55
C ALA A 35 10.22 -2.57 9.88
N THR A 36 9.32 -3.12 10.70
CA THR A 36 9.00 -2.67 12.06
C THR A 36 9.29 -3.78 13.08
N GLU A 37 9.32 -3.44 14.38
CA GLU A 37 9.43 -4.43 15.46
C GLU A 37 8.21 -5.38 15.47
N ASP A 38 7.05 -4.85 15.09
CA ASP A 38 5.82 -5.62 14.87
C ASP A 38 5.83 -6.32 13.51
N LYS A 39 5.29 -7.55 13.47
CA LYS A 39 5.09 -8.32 12.24
C LYS A 39 3.92 -7.75 11.43
N VAL A 40 4.20 -6.73 10.64
CA VAL A 40 3.24 -6.10 9.73
C VAL A 40 3.45 -6.63 8.32
N VAL A 41 2.41 -7.21 7.75
CA VAL A 41 2.37 -7.71 6.36
C VAL A 41 1.30 -6.99 5.57
N GLY A 42 1.41 -7.03 4.25
CA GLY A 42 0.56 -6.25 3.37
C GLY A 42 0.72 -6.57 1.90
N TRP A 43 0.09 -5.76 1.08
CA TRP A 43 0.17 -5.84 -0.38
C TRP A 43 0.65 -4.52 -0.96
N LEU A 44 1.67 -4.58 -1.80
CA LEU A 44 2.19 -3.47 -2.56
C LEU A 44 1.43 -3.36 -3.88
N TRP A 45 0.86 -2.19 -4.12
CA TRP A 45 0.04 -1.93 -5.29
C TRP A 45 0.73 -1.05 -6.34
N GLY A 46 1.80 -0.35 -5.99
CA GLY A 46 2.43 0.57 -6.92
C GLY A 46 3.83 0.99 -6.52
N ARG A 47 4.37 1.94 -7.26
CA ARG A 47 5.61 2.64 -6.91
C ARG A 47 5.58 4.05 -7.45
N LEU A 48 6.13 4.98 -6.70
CA LEU A 48 6.30 6.38 -7.05
C LEU A 48 7.73 6.77 -6.70
N GLN A 49 8.44 7.41 -7.63
CA GLN A 49 9.71 8.06 -7.31
C GLN A 49 9.43 9.55 -7.01
N THR A 50 9.88 10.03 -5.86
CA THR A 50 9.80 11.45 -5.51
C THR A 50 10.81 12.26 -6.31
N GLU A 51 10.65 13.59 -6.34
CA GLU A 51 11.60 14.49 -7.01
C GLU A 51 13.02 14.39 -6.43
N GLU A 52 13.13 14.07 -5.13
CA GLU A 52 14.39 13.81 -4.43
C GLU A 52 15.00 12.44 -4.74
N GLY A 53 14.34 11.63 -5.59
CA GLY A 53 14.81 10.32 -6.03
C GLY A 53 14.45 9.16 -5.10
N ALA A 54 13.73 9.40 -4.00
CA ALA A 54 13.29 8.37 -3.07
C ALA A 54 12.10 7.57 -3.63
N TRP A 55 12.05 6.27 -3.37
CA TRP A 55 10.94 5.41 -3.78
C TRP A 55 9.89 5.29 -2.67
N LEU A 56 8.63 5.46 -3.03
CA LEU A 56 7.45 5.22 -2.20
C LEU A 56 6.60 4.12 -2.83
N GLY A 57 6.08 3.23 -1.99
CA GLY A 57 5.12 2.19 -2.38
C GLY A 57 3.77 2.44 -1.71
N PRO A 58 2.66 2.61 -2.48
CA PRO A 58 1.33 2.53 -1.91
C PRO A 58 1.06 1.06 -1.57
N ALA A 59 0.87 0.78 -0.29
CA ALA A 59 0.66 -0.57 0.20
C ALA A 59 -0.47 -0.60 1.23
N THR A 60 -1.28 -1.65 1.18
CA THR A 60 -2.24 -1.95 2.25
C THR A 60 -1.52 -2.76 3.31
N MET A 61 -1.59 -2.33 4.57
CA MET A 61 -0.91 -2.97 5.70
C MET A 61 -1.92 -3.47 6.72
N TYR A 62 -1.66 -4.66 7.26
CA TYR A 62 -2.43 -5.27 8.35
C TYR A 62 -1.65 -5.13 9.66
N TYR A 63 -2.09 -4.22 10.52
CA TYR A 63 -1.48 -3.98 11.83
C TYR A 63 -2.27 -4.75 12.91
N GLY A 64 -1.80 -5.93 13.33
CA GLY A 64 -2.41 -6.67 14.45
C GLY A 64 -2.47 -8.19 14.30
N THR A 65 -3.08 -8.87 15.30
CA THR A 65 -3.25 -10.34 15.36
C THR A 65 -4.48 -10.87 14.62
N LEU A 66 -5.40 -10.00 14.25
CA LEU A 66 -6.60 -10.28 13.47
C LEU A 66 -6.63 -9.23 12.36
N PHE A 67 -7.02 -9.61 11.15
CA PHE A 67 -7.05 -8.77 9.93
C PHE A 67 -8.09 -7.63 10.00
N ASP A 68 -8.20 -6.93 11.14
CA ASP A 68 -9.04 -5.76 11.32
C ASP A 68 -8.38 -4.58 10.60
N GLY A 69 -9.04 -4.14 9.53
CA GLY A 69 -8.74 -2.90 8.81
C GLY A 69 -7.36 -2.88 8.12
N ALA A 70 -7.31 -3.34 6.86
CA ALA A 70 -6.15 -3.05 6.02
C ALA A 70 -6.08 -1.54 5.77
N GLU A 71 -4.99 -0.89 6.16
CA GLU A 71 -4.80 0.54 5.94
C GLU A 71 -3.94 0.78 4.71
N LEU A 72 -4.45 1.57 3.74
CA LEU A 72 -3.66 2.00 2.59
C LEU A 72 -2.78 3.19 2.97
N GLY A 73 -1.46 3.00 2.88
CA GLY A 73 -0.47 4.04 3.15
C GLY A 73 0.62 4.11 2.07
N TRP A 74 1.31 5.25 2.00
CA TRP A 74 2.55 5.38 1.23
C TRP A 74 3.72 5.09 2.15
N HIS A 75 4.46 4.04 1.84
CA HIS A 75 5.60 3.61 2.66
C HIS A 75 6.92 3.82 1.89
N PRO A 76 8.00 4.25 2.57
CA PRO A 76 9.32 4.27 1.96
C PRO A 76 9.69 2.88 1.45
N GLY A 77 10.17 2.78 0.21
CA GLY A 77 10.62 1.52 -0.38
C GLY A 77 11.71 0.85 0.45
N THR A 78 12.54 1.62 1.14
CA THR A 78 13.57 1.12 2.07
C THR A 78 13.01 0.42 3.31
N ARG A 79 11.73 0.63 3.63
CA ARG A 79 11.02 -0.03 4.74
C ARG A 79 10.12 -1.17 4.27
N LEU A 80 9.97 -1.35 2.96
CA LEU A 80 9.15 -2.41 2.38
C LEU A 80 10.04 -3.56 1.92
N ARG A 81 9.78 -4.76 2.44
CA ARG A 81 10.43 -5.99 1.97
C ARG A 81 9.41 -6.83 1.22
N THR A 82 9.66 -7.12 -0.05
CA THR A 82 8.85 -8.09 -0.80
C THR A 82 9.00 -9.49 -0.20
N LEU A 83 7.89 -10.20 -0.12
CA LEU A 83 7.84 -11.60 0.28
C LEU A 83 7.76 -12.43 -1.02
N ASP A 84 8.58 -13.46 -1.15
CA ASP A 84 8.56 -14.40 -2.27
C ASP A 84 7.75 -15.65 -1.92
#